data_AF-A0A812Q501-F1
#
_entry.id   AF-A0A812Q501-F1
#
_cell.length_a   1.000
_cell.length_b   1.000
_cell.length_c   1.000
_cell.angle_alpha   90.00
_cell.angle_beta   90.00
_cell.angle_gamma   90.00
#
_symmetry.space_group_name_H-M   'P 1'
#
loop_
_entity.id
_entity.type
_entity.pdbx_description
1 polymer ?
#
loop_
_entity_poly.entity_id
_entity_poly.type
_entity_poly.pdbx_seq_one_letter_code
_entity_poly.pdbx_strand_id
1 'polypeptide(L)'
;EIGFFLGGSLPPLGRPLTMEEAEEHIFGYVVMNDWSARDIQAWEYVPLGPFGAKNFATTISPWVVSPDALEPFVCKTSAEEQTDPEPLPYLKEKNYSSYNIQLAVALHTPGAEGKTETTISESNFRHMYWTPRQQLVHHAVTGCPM
;
A
#
# COMPACT_ATOMS: atom_id res chain seq x y z
N GLU A 1 -3.36 -1.48 6.58
CA GLU A 1 -2.68 -1.24 5.29
C GLU A 1 -1.75 -0.05 5.41
N ILE A 2 -0.89 0.18 4.41
CA ILE A 2 -0.13 1.42 4.25
C ILE A 2 -0.57 2.05 2.92
N GLY A 3 -0.93 3.34 2.96
CA GLY A 3 -1.16 4.15 1.76
C GLY A 3 0.04 5.04 1.49
N PHE A 4 0.19 5.51 0.25
CA PHE A 4 1.17 6.52 -0.11
C PHE A 4 0.53 7.65 -0.92
N PHE A 5 0.99 8.86 -0.69
CA PHE A 5 0.61 10.05 -1.45
C PHE A 5 1.58 10.26 -2.61
N LEU A 6 1.03 10.75 -3.71
CA LEU A 6 1.84 11.17 -4.84
C LEU A 6 2.31 12.62 -4.68
N GLY A 7 3.46 12.92 -5.26
CA GLY A 7 4.07 14.25 -5.26
C GLY A 7 4.71 14.63 -6.58
N GLY A 8 5.15 15.88 -6.68
CA GLY A 8 5.81 16.41 -7.87
C GLY A 8 4.87 16.60 -9.06
N SER A 9 5.45 16.71 -10.26
CA SER A 9 4.71 16.84 -11.52
C SER A 9 4.38 15.46 -12.08
N LEU A 10 3.13 15.03 -11.97
CA LEU A 10 2.71 13.72 -12.48
C LEU A 10 2.61 13.68 -14.02
N PRO A 11 2.77 12.49 -14.64
CA PRO A 11 2.58 12.30 -16.08
C PRO A 11 1.20 12.82 -16.55
N PRO A 12 1.12 13.47 -17.72
CA PRO A 12 -0.17 13.82 -18.31
C PRO A 12 -0.93 12.56 -18.76
N LEU A 13 -2.25 12.69 -18.92
CA LEU A 13 -3.12 11.66 -19.48
C LEU A 13 -2.51 11.07 -20.77
N GLY A 14 -2.44 9.74 -20.83
CA GLY A 14 -1.89 8.99 -21.97
C GLY A 14 -0.38 8.77 -21.93
N ARG A 15 0.35 9.34 -20.96
CA ARG A 15 1.79 9.06 -20.74
C ARG A 15 1.97 8.06 -19.59
N PRO A 16 2.44 6.83 -19.85
CA PRO A 16 2.81 5.90 -18.79
C PRO A 16 3.98 6.42 -17.94
N LEU A 17 4.03 5.93 -16.71
CA LEU A 17 5.13 6.15 -15.76
C LEU A 17 6.10 4.96 -15.83
N THR A 18 7.39 5.22 -15.89
CA THR A 18 8.45 4.19 -15.91
C THR A 18 8.90 3.80 -14.50
N MET A 19 9.54 2.63 -14.35
CA MET A 19 10.05 2.18 -13.05
C MET A 19 11.08 3.16 -12.46
N GLU A 20 11.89 3.78 -13.31
CA GLU A 20 12.91 4.76 -12.95
C GLU A 20 12.31 6.06 -12.40
N GLU A 21 11.14 6.47 -12.90
CA GLU A 21 10.44 7.69 -12.45
C GLU A 21 9.63 7.46 -11.16
N ALA A 22 9.31 6.21 -10.82
CA ALA A 22 8.28 5.89 -9.83
C ALA A 22 8.57 6.43 -8.42
N GLU A 23 9.82 6.34 -7.96
CA GLU A 23 10.19 6.78 -6.61
C GLU A 23 10.03 8.31 -6.45
N GLU A 24 10.38 9.08 -7.48
CA GLU A 24 10.31 10.55 -7.47
C GLU A 24 8.87 11.08 -7.32
N HIS A 25 7.89 10.24 -7.67
CA HIS A 25 6.47 10.58 -7.58
C HIS A 25 5.82 10.15 -6.26
N ILE A 26 6.55 9.52 -5.33
CA ILE A 26 6.02 9.15 -4.01
C ILE A 26 6.40 10.23 -3.00
N PHE A 27 5.42 11.00 -2.54
CA PHE A 27 5.61 12.04 -1.54
C PHE A 27 5.81 11.48 -0.12
N GLY A 28 5.09 10.41 0.23
CA GLY A 28 5.22 9.79 1.54
C GLY A 28 4.08 8.85 1.90
N TYR A 29 4.17 8.25 3.08
CA TYR A 29 3.37 7.11 3.51
C TYR A 29 2.52 7.43 4.74
N VAL A 30 1.38 6.74 4.83
CA VAL A 30 0.45 6.78 5.97
C VAL A 30 -0.02 5.36 6.32
N VAL A 31 -0.39 5.12 7.58
CA VAL A 31 -1.14 3.92 7.93
C VAL A 31 -2.60 4.12 7.51
N MET A 32 -3.20 3.08 6.93
CA MET A 32 -4.57 3.10 6.44
C MET A 32 -5.37 1.93 7.00
N ASN A 33 -6.60 2.20 7.43
CA ASN A 33 -7.60 1.20 7.74
C ASN A 33 -8.75 1.29 6.72
N ASP A 34 -8.79 0.32 5.82
CA ASP A 34 -9.86 0.14 4.84
C ASP A 34 -11.00 -0.70 5.43
N TRP A 35 -11.89 -0.02 6.15
CA TRP A 35 -13.00 -0.66 6.83
C TRP A 35 -13.89 -1.40 5.84
N SER A 36 -14.42 -2.54 6.27
CA SER A 36 -15.09 -3.43 5.35
C SER A 36 -16.26 -4.18 5.98
N ALA A 37 -17.44 -4.08 5.35
CA ALA A 37 -18.61 -4.89 5.69
C ALA A 37 -18.61 -6.17 4.84
N ARG A 38 -18.07 -7.26 5.39
CA ARG A 38 -17.75 -8.49 4.60
C ARG A 38 -18.99 -9.22 4.08
N ASP A 39 -20.10 -9.15 4.80
CA ASP A 39 -21.41 -9.67 4.39
C ASP A 39 -21.95 -8.92 3.17
N ILE A 40 -21.94 -7.58 3.20
CA ILE A 40 -22.30 -6.74 2.05
C ILE A 40 -21.35 -7.02 0.87
N GLN A 41 -20.04 -7.07 1.14
CA GLN A 41 -19.02 -7.26 0.11
C GLN A 41 -19.22 -8.58 -0.66
N ALA A 42 -19.47 -9.67 0.07
CA ALA A 42 -19.65 -10.99 -0.52
C ALA A 42 -20.85 -11.06 -1.46
N TRP A 43 -21.92 -10.31 -1.15
CA TRP A 43 -23.11 -10.24 -1.99
C TRP A 43 -22.91 -9.36 -3.25
N GLU A 44 -22.21 -8.23 -3.13
CA GLU A 44 -22.15 -7.23 -4.21
C GLU A 44 -20.97 -7.40 -5.19
N TYR A 45 -19.86 -8.02 -4.79
CA TYR A 45 -18.58 -7.86 -5.53
C TYR A 45 -18.55 -8.54 -6.91
N VAL A 46 -19.44 -9.48 -7.18
CA VAL A 46 -19.49 -10.16 -8.48
C VAL A 46 -20.44 -9.43 -9.42
N PRO A 47 -20.02 -9.03 -10.63
CA PRO A 47 -18.68 -9.15 -11.23
C PRO A 47 -17.81 -7.87 -11.14
N LEU A 48 -18.34 -6.78 -10.56
CA LEU A 48 -17.79 -5.43 -10.74
C LEU A 48 -16.82 -4.99 -9.64
N GLY A 49 -16.61 -5.82 -8.63
CA GLY A 49 -15.75 -5.52 -7.48
C GLY A 49 -16.48 -4.88 -6.29
N PRO A 50 -15.78 -4.65 -5.18
CA PRO A 50 -16.34 -4.06 -3.96
C PRO A 50 -16.87 -2.63 -4.18
N PHE A 51 -17.97 -2.27 -3.52
CA PHE A 51 -18.59 -0.96 -3.64
C PHE A 51 -19.11 -0.44 -2.28
N GLY A 52 -20.39 -0.69 -1.95
CA GLY A 52 -21.03 -0.21 -0.73
C GLY A 52 -20.37 -0.75 0.55
N ALA A 53 -19.74 -1.91 0.45
CA ALA A 53 -19.01 -2.54 1.54
C ALA A 53 -17.66 -1.89 1.87
N LYS A 54 -17.21 -0.89 1.11
CA LYS A 54 -15.90 -0.23 1.26
C LYS A 54 -16.00 1.30 1.32
N ASN A 55 -16.93 1.88 0.56
CA ASN A 55 -17.06 3.33 0.44
C ASN A 55 -17.69 4.04 1.66
N PHE A 56 -18.04 3.30 2.73
CA PHE A 56 -18.65 3.87 3.93
C PHE A 56 -17.64 4.52 4.88
N ALA A 57 -16.40 4.02 4.94
CA ALA A 57 -15.34 4.60 5.74
C ALA A 57 -13.95 4.07 5.36
N THR A 58 -12.99 4.97 5.20
CA THR A 58 -11.56 4.66 5.20
C THR A 58 -10.86 5.64 6.12
N THR A 59 -9.99 5.17 6.99
CA THR A 59 -9.24 6.02 7.93
C THR A 59 -7.76 6.00 7.58
N ILE A 60 -7.12 7.17 7.55
CA ILE A 60 -5.66 7.29 7.41
C ILE A 60 -5.07 8.02 8.62
N SER A 61 -3.81 7.72 8.94
CA SER A 61 -3.06 8.49 9.93
C SER A 61 -2.82 9.93 9.43
N PRO A 62 -2.81 10.94 10.32
CA PRO A 62 -2.72 12.34 9.91
C PRO A 62 -1.32 12.79 9.48
N TRP A 63 -0.27 12.06 9.89
CA TRP A 63 1.12 12.40 9.57
C TRP A 63 1.59 11.60 8.37
N VAL A 64 2.00 12.31 7.32
CA VAL A 64 2.64 11.71 6.15
C VAL A 64 4.15 11.62 6.39
N VAL A 65 4.69 10.41 6.38
CA VAL A 65 6.13 10.15 6.58
C VAL A 65 6.82 10.11 5.24
N SER A 66 7.83 10.95 5.01
CA SER A 66 8.54 11.05 3.74
C SER A 66 9.47 9.85 3.47
N PRO A 67 9.76 9.53 2.20
CA PRO A 67 10.80 8.55 1.84
C PRO A 67 12.15 8.87 2.49
N ASP A 68 12.56 10.14 2.51
CA ASP A 68 13.81 10.59 3.16
C ASP A 68 13.91 10.18 4.64
N ALA A 69 12.78 10.24 5.37
CA ALA A 69 12.72 9.82 6.77
C ALA A 69 12.74 8.29 6.91
N LEU A 70 12.32 7.56 5.87
CA LEU A 70 12.30 6.10 5.81
C LEU A 70 13.59 5.50 5.24
N GLU A 71 14.49 6.30 4.68
CA GLU A 71 15.77 5.86 4.08
C GLU A 71 16.58 4.92 5.00
N PRO A 72 16.73 5.20 6.33
CA PRO A 72 17.46 4.30 7.23
C PRO A 72 16.81 2.92 7.40
N PHE A 73 15.56 2.76 6.98
CA PHE A 73 14.75 1.55 7.13
C PHE A 73 14.56 0.80 5.81
N VAL A 74 15.20 1.23 4.72
CA VAL A 74 15.18 0.51 3.44
C VAL A 74 15.70 -0.92 3.64
N CYS A 75 14.97 -1.88 3.10
CA CYS A 75 15.33 -3.29 3.14
C CYS A 75 14.87 -4.01 1.86
N LYS A 76 15.25 -5.28 1.70
CA LYS A 76 14.65 -6.13 0.66
C LYS A 76 13.19 -6.43 1.00
N THR A 77 12.35 -6.60 -0.03
CA THR A 77 11.04 -7.23 0.16
C THR A 77 11.24 -8.68 0.63
N SER A 78 10.24 -9.24 1.31
CA SER A 78 10.26 -10.66 1.69
C SER A 78 10.00 -11.58 0.50
N ALA A 79 9.58 -11.02 -0.63
CA ALA A 79 9.46 -11.72 -1.91
C ALA A 79 10.81 -11.87 -2.63
N GLU A 80 11.88 -11.26 -2.10
CA GLU A 80 13.21 -11.23 -2.73
C GLU A 80 13.12 -10.74 -4.19
N GLU A 81 13.91 -11.31 -5.09
CA GLU A 81 13.78 -11.10 -6.53
C GLU A 81 12.60 -11.93 -7.06
N GLN A 82 11.65 -11.27 -7.72
CA GLN A 82 10.45 -11.92 -8.26
C GLN A 82 10.80 -12.72 -9.51
N THR A 83 11.03 -14.03 -9.38
CA THR A 83 11.40 -14.92 -10.50
C THR A 83 10.34 -15.94 -10.89
N ASP A 84 9.29 -16.14 -10.07
CA ASP A 84 8.26 -17.17 -10.29
C ASP A 84 6.82 -16.67 -9.98
N PRO A 85 6.04 -16.30 -11.03
CA PRO A 85 6.51 -15.98 -12.37
C PRO A 85 7.32 -14.68 -12.37
N GLU A 86 8.30 -14.58 -13.27
CA GLU A 86 9.02 -13.33 -13.47
C GLU A 86 8.07 -12.23 -13.99
N PRO A 87 8.06 -11.02 -13.39
CA PRO A 87 7.27 -9.91 -13.89
C PRO A 87 7.62 -9.51 -15.32
N LEU A 88 6.63 -8.97 -16.04
CA LEU A 88 6.87 -8.34 -17.34
C LEU A 88 7.91 -7.21 -17.24
N PRO A 89 8.66 -6.91 -18.32
CA PRO A 89 9.79 -5.99 -18.27
C PRO A 89 9.51 -4.62 -17.63
N TYR A 90 8.33 -4.04 -17.85
CA TYR A 90 7.98 -2.73 -17.29
C TYR A 90 7.78 -2.72 -15.77
N LEU A 91 7.62 -3.89 -15.14
CA LEU A 91 7.49 -4.06 -13.68
C LEU A 91 8.76 -4.57 -13.01
N LYS A 92 9.85 -4.79 -13.76
CA LYS A 92 11.12 -5.23 -13.17
C LYS A 92 11.76 -4.09 -12.39
N GLU A 93 12.03 -4.31 -11.11
CA GLU A 93 12.72 -3.37 -10.25
C GLU A 93 14.16 -3.85 -10.02
N LYS A 94 15.16 -2.97 -10.08
CA LYS A 94 16.56 -3.39 -9.91
C LYS A 94 16.85 -4.02 -8.54
N ASN A 95 16.22 -3.51 -7.48
CA ASN A 95 16.59 -3.84 -6.11
C ASN A 95 15.49 -4.57 -5.33
N TYR A 96 14.25 -4.68 -5.85
CA TYR A 96 13.08 -5.22 -5.15
C TYR A 96 13.07 -4.82 -3.66
N SER A 97 13.00 -3.51 -3.44
CA SER A 97 13.18 -2.90 -2.12
C SER A 97 11.84 -2.55 -1.45
N SER A 98 11.84 -2.45 -0.13
CA SER A 98 10.71 -2.02 0.69
C SER A 98 11.26 -1.30 1.93
N TYR A 99 10.39 -1.00 2.88
CA TYR A 99 10.75 -0.43 4.17
C TYR A 99 10.44 -1.42 5.30
N ASN A 100 11.37 -1.53 6.25
CA ASN A 100 11.18 -2.29 7.48
C ASN A 100 10.31 -1.50 8.46
N ILE A 101 8.99 -1.50 8.22
CA ILE A 101 8.00 -0.82 9.05
C ILE A 101 7.21 -1.88 9.81
N GLN A 102 7.44 -1.97 11.12
CA GLN A 102 6.66 -2.83 12.00
C GLN A 102 5.24 -2.26 12.16
N LEU A 103 4.24 -3.11 12.00
CA LEU A 103 2.83 -2.75 12.08
C LEU A 103 2.17 -3.61 13.16
N ALA A 104 1.33 -3.00 13.99
CA ALA A 104 0.51 -3.70 14.96
C ALA A 104 -0.92 -3.17 14.90
N VAL A 105 -1.89 -4.05 15.15
CA VAL A 105 -3.30 -3.71 15.31
C VAL A 105 -3.74 -4.14 16.70
N ALA A 106 -4.23 -3.19 17.48
CA ALA A 106 -4.84 -3.43 18.77
C ALA A 106 -6.34 -3.20 18.71
N LEU A 107 -7.10 -3.97 19.50
CA LEU A 107 -8.54 -3.85 19.63
C LEU A 107 -8.91 -3.61 21.08
N HIS A 108 -9.72 -2.58 21.31
CA HIS A 108 -10.31 -2.28 22.61
C HIS A 108 -11.79 -2.64 22.60
N THR A 109 -12.18 -3.50 23.53
CA THR A 109 -13.59 -3.91 23.73
C THR A 109 -14.13 -3.25 24.99
N PRO A 110 -15.20 -2.45 24.91
CA PRO A 110 -15.85 -1.89 26.08
C PRO A 110 -16.25 -3.00 27.08
N GLY A 111 -15.89 -2.85 28.36
CA GLY A 111 -16.20 -3.81 29.42
C GLY A 111 -15.12 -4.86 29.71
N ALA A 112 -13.97 -4.81 29.02
CA ALA A 112 -12.80 -5.59 29.42
C ALA A 112 -12.16 -4.98 30.68
N GLU A 113 -12.52 -5.48 31.87
CA GLU A 113 -11.93 -5.01 33.13
C GLU A 113 -10.41 -5.22 33.15
N GLY A 114 -9.65 -4.15 33.36
CA GLY A 114 -8.20 -4.21 33.61
C GLY A 114 -7.28 -4.27 32.38
N LYS A 115 -7.79 -4.33 31.14
CA LYS A 115 -6.99 -4.17 29.91
C LYS A 115 -7.56 -3.08 29.01
N THR A 116 -6.74 -2.09 28.66
CA THR A 116 -7.13 -0.95 27.82
C THR A 116 -7.18 -1.28 26.33
N GLU A 117 -6.47 -2.33 25.88
CA GLU A 117 -6.49 -2.84 24.51
C GLU A 117 -5.80 -4.22 24.44
N THR A 118 -6.03 -4.98 23.37
CA THR A 118 -5.36 -6.25 23.09
C THR A 118 -4.80 -6.23 21.68
N THR A 119 -3.50 -6.49 21.51
CA THR A 119 -2.90 -6.69 20.18
C THR A 119 -3.45 -7.95 19.53
N ILE A 120 -4.08 -7.80 18.37
CA ILE A 120 -4.71 -8.88 17.61
C ILE A 120 -3.93 -9.27 16.36
N SER A 121 -2.98 -8.44 15.94
CA SER A 121 -2.14 -8.69 14.77
C SER A 121 -0.84 -7.91 14.86
N GLU A 122 0.24 -8.54 14.45
CA GLU A 122 1.56 -7.94 14.23
C GLU A 122 2.03 -8.34 12.83
N SER A 123 2.63 -7.40 12.11
CA SER A 123 3.10 -7.62 10.75
C SER A 123 4.20 -6.63 10.39
N ASN A 124 4.61 -6.62 9.12
CA ASN A 124 5.63 -5.71 8.62
C ASN A 124 5.40 -5.37 7.14
N PHE A 125 5.63 -4.11 6.78
CA PHE A 125 5.48 -3.65 5.39
C PHE A 125 6.46 -4.31 4.41
N ARG A 126 7.62 -4.77 4.90
CA ARG A 126 8.59 -5.51 4.09
C ARG A 126 8.03 -6.81 3.49
N HIS A 127 6.90 -7.31 3.99
CA HIS A 127 6.27 -8.54 3.50
C HIS A 127 5.45 -8.34 2.22
N MET A 128 5.22 -7.10 1.79
CA MET A 128 4.53 -6.83 0.53
C MET A 128 5.29 -7.45 -0.65
N TYR A 129 4.55 -8.20 -1.48
CA TYR A 129 5.11 -8.83 -2.67
C TYR A 129 5.42 -7.78 -3.75
N TRP A 130 4.41 -6.99 -4.11
CA TRP A 130 4.56 -5.87 -5.06
C TRP A 130 4.96 -4.59 -4.32
N THR A 131 6.00 -3.92 -4.81
CA THR A 131 6.50 -2.67 -4.24
C THR A 131 5.58 -1.48 -4.57
N PRO A 132 5.59 -0.38 -3.80
CA PRO A 132 4.86 0.84 -4.15
C PRO A 132 5.19 1.38 -5.55
N ARG A 133 6.45 1.25 -5.97
CA ARG A 133 6.89 1.63 -7.32
C ARG A 133 6.21 0.77 -8.39
N GLN A 134 6.19 -0.55 -8.21
CA GLN A 134 5.48 -1.46 -9.12
C GLN A 134 3.98 -1.16 -9.17
N GLN A 135 3.36 -0.87 -8.02
CA GLN A 135 1.94 -0.50 -7.95
C GLN A 135 1.66 0.78 -8.75
N LEU A 136 2.48 1.82 -8.58
CA LEU A 136 2.33 3.09 -9.30
C LEU A 136 2.55 2.93 -10.80
N VAL A 137 3.62 2.25 -11.21
CA VAL A 137 3.91 1.95 -12.61
C VAL A 137 2.77 1.19 -13.27
N HIS A 138 2.24 0.16 -12.58
CA HIS A 138 1.11 -0.61 -13.09
C HIS A 138 -0.15 0.25 -13.25
N HIS A 139 -0.44 1.12 -12.27
CA HIS A 139 -1.60 2.01 -12.32
C HIS A 139 -1.51 2.96 -13.54
N ALA A 140 -0.34 3.51 -13.81
CA ALA A 140 -0.13 4.46 -14.90
C ALA A 140 0.04 3.80 -16.29
N VAL A 141 0.21 2.47 -16.39
CA VAL A 141 0.63 1.80 -17.64
C VAL A 141 -0.31 2.03 -18.82
N THR A 142 -1.60 2.20 -18.55
CA THR A 142 -2.63 2.47 -19.59
C THR A 142 -2.79 3.96 -19.90
N GLY A 143 -1.94 4.81 -19.32
CA GLY A 143 -2.00 6.26 -19.44
C GLY A 143 -2.99 6.93 -18.48
N CYS A 144 -3.37 6.24 -17.38
CA CYS A 144 -4.22 6.82 -16.34
C CYS A 144 -3.59 8.11 -15.78
N PRO A 145 -4.31 9.24 -15.70
CA PRO A 145 -3.83 10.42 -15.00
C PRO A 145 -3.96 10.18 -13.50
N MET A 146 -2.86 10.35 -12.78
CA MET A 146 -2.77 10.13 -11.34
C MET A 146 -2.90 11.44 -10.55
#